data_AF-A0ABD3TBS2-F1
#
_entry.id   AF-A0ABD3TBS2-F1
#
_cell.length_a   1.000
_cell.length_b   1.000
_cell.length_c   1.000
_cell.angle_alpha   90.00
_cell.angle_beta   90.00
_cell.angle_gamma   90.00
#
_symmetry.space_group_name_H-M   'P 1'
#
loop_
_entity.id
_entity.type
_entity.pdbx_description
1 polymer ?
#
loop_
_entity_poly.entity_id
_entity_poly.type
_entity_poly.pdbx_seq_one_letter_code
_entity_poly.pdbx_strand_id
1 'polypeptide(L)'
;MTMEKTYAFIFVLNCFLNIYPGARAIGVNYGLNGDDLPSPSDVISLLQSRNISKVRLFAPNTAVLTALKDSGIDVILGTENQNLRSFASDPSAATSWVNTNVVPYASSLNFEYIAVGNEVIPGDLAQYVPSAMQNIDAAILNADFAIPVSHAVSMSVMGPSFPPSNGVFSTEATPIMTEILKFLSSKNSSLLVNAYTWFPRQSDPNNVQLEYALIDDAAKPVTDNSLTYHNLFDAMVDTVYAGMEKVGVSNVDIVVAETGWPTAGTTDATIGNAQKFNTNLIKLLTSGKGTPRKPGKVVEAYIFALFNENLKPEGARAIGVNYGLNGNNLPSPSDVVSLLKSRNIQKIRLFEPNAAVLTALQGSGISVILGTENQNMQTFALDPSAAMSWVATNIVPYASSVNFVTVAVGNEVVGNEAIPGNLAQYIPSAMQNIDAAIVAAGYAVPVSTAVSMQILGPSFPPSNGFFSAEATPIMTQILTFLSLKNYPLLLNVYTWFPHLSDPNNVHLDYALLDNTATPVPDNSLIYQNLFDAMVDTVYAAMEKVGVSNVDIVVAETGWPSAGNTDASVENAQRYNNNLIKLLASGKGTPRKPGKVVEAYIFALFNENLKPEGVEQNWGLFYPNMAEVYHVDF
;
A
#
# COMPACT_ATOMS: atom_id res chain seq x y z
N MET A 1 12.85 22.70 -2.01
CA MET A 1 11.46 22.32 -1.64
C MET A 1 10.54 22.84 -2.73
N THR A 2 9.83 21.98 -3.45
CA THR A 2 8.94 22.40 -4.56
C THR A 2 7.64 23.00 -4.04
N MET A 3 6.94 23.76 -4.89
CA MET A 3 5.77 24.58 -4.52
C MET A 3 4.62 23.73 -3.95
N GLU A 4 4.28 22.59 -4.56
CA GLU A 4 3.26 21.64 -4.06
C GLU A 4 3.58 21.07 -2.67
N LYS A 5 4.85 20.76 -2.40
CA LYS A 5 5.33 20.24 -1.10
C LYS A 5 5.18 21.26 0.03
N THR A 6 5.11 22.54 -0.31
CA THR A 6 4.92 23.64 0.64
C THR A 6 3.45 23.76 1.05
N TYR A 7 2.50 23.32 0.22
CA TYR A 7 1.07 23.52 0.48
C TYR A 7 0.48 22.54 1.51
N ALA A 8 0.72 21.23 1.43
CA ALA A 8 0.22 20.28 2.45
C ALA A 8 0.86 20.52 3.84
N PHE A 9 2.13 20.93 3.85
CA PHE A 9 2.92 21.26 5.03
C PHE A 9 2.43 22.55 5.75
N ILE A 10 2.04 23.59 5.01
CA ILE A 10 1.48 24.84 5.58
C ILE A 10 0.03 24.66 6.07
N PHE A 11 -0.65 23.60 5.63
CA PHE A 11 -2.10 23.47 5.68
C PHE A 11 -2.68 22.99 7.01
N VAL A 12 -2.13 21.89 7.56
CA VAL A 12 -2.51 21.44 8.90
C VAL A 12 -2.25 22.60 9.85
N LEU A 13 -1.08 23.22 9.76
CA LEU A 13 -0.65 24.35 10.57
C LEU A 13 -1.55 25.61 10.49
N ASN A 14 -2.06 25.97 9.31
CA ASN A 14 -2.95 27.13 9.17
C ASN A 14 -4.29 26.94 9.92
N CYS A 15 -4.74 25.70 10.09
CA CYS A 15 -5.96 25.40 10.84
C CYS A 15 -5.77 25.63 12.36
N PHE A 16 -4.53 25.61 12.86
CA PHE A 16 -4.20 25.79 14.28
C PHE A 16 -3.93 27.25 14.67
N LEU A 17 -3.92 28.20 13.72
CA LEU A 17 -3.56 29.61 13.97
C LEU A 17 -4.49 30.35 14.96
N ASN A 18 -5.69 29.83 15.23
CA ASN A 18 -6.69 30.42 16.13
C ASN A 18 -7.05 29.52 17.33
N ILE A 19 -6.26 28.49 17.61
CA ILE A 19 -6.54 27.60 18.75
C ILE A 19 -6.06 28.27 20.03
N TYR A 20 -7.01 28.55 20.93
CA TYR A 20 -6.71 29.07 22.25
C TYR A 20 -5.80 28.09 23.01
N PRO A 21 -4.80 28.58 23.77
CA PRO A 21 -4.02 27.73 24.65
C PRO A 21 -4.97 27.02 25.63
N GLY A 22 -5.20 25.72 25.42
CA GLY A 22 -6.16 24.92 26.19
C GLY A 22 -6.97 23.87 25.42
N ALA A 23 -6.95 23.86 24.09
CA ALA A 23 -7.62 22.82 23.29
C ALA A 23 -6.87 21.47 23.33
N ARG A 24 -6.94 20.78 24.48
CA ARG A 24 -6.31 19.46 24.69
C ARG A 24 -6.97 18.30 23.93
N ALA A 25 -8.03 18.58 23.17
CA ALA A 25 -8.83 17.57 22.48
C ALA A 25 -8.28 17.15 21.11
N ILE A 26 -7.18 17.74 20.64
CA ILE A 26 -6.69 17.57 19.27
C ILE A 26 -5.19 17.27 19.27
N GLY A 27 -4.82 16.17 18.60
CA GLY A 27 -3.45 15.81 18.28
C GLY A 27 -3.22 15.65 16.78
N VAL A 28 -2.00 15.26 16.44
CA VAL A 28 -1.59 14.95 15.06
C VAL A 28 -0.84 13.64 14.98
N ASN A 29 -0.99 12.90 13.88
CA ASN A 29 -0.18 11.72 13.62
C ASN A 29 1.16 12.14 13.00
N TYR A 30 2.27 11.86 13.69
CA TYR A 30 3.62 12.12 13.19
C TYR A 30 4.17 10.86 12.54
N GLY A 31 3.91 10.74 11.24
CA GLY A 31 4.43 9.66 10.42
C GLY A 31 5.88 9.91 10.00
N LEU A 32 6.63 8.81 9.86
CA LEU A 32 8.09 8.80 9.67
C LEU A 32 8.52 8.14 8.36
N ASN A 33 7.57 7.74 7.52
CA ASN A 33 7.85 7.11 6.24
C ASN A 33 8.09 8.20 5.19
N GLY A 34 9.19 8.93 5.30
CA GLY A 34 9.64 9.87 4.28
C GLY A 34 11.15 10.15 4.32
N ASP A 35 11.77 10.41 3.16
CA ASP A 35 13.20 10.77 3.06
C ASP A 35 13.44 12.29 3.03
N ASP A 36 12.38 13.09 2.95
CA ASP A 36 12.43 14.56 2.94
C ASP A 36 11.75 15.21 4.16
N LEU A 37 11.55 14.43 5.24
CA LEU A 37 10.96 14.94 6.48
C LEU A 37 11.93 15.89 7.22
N PRO A 38 11.43 16.95 7.89
CA PRO A 38 12.24 17.79 8.75
C PRO A 38 12.87 16.98 9.90
N SER A 39 13.93 17.52 10.49
CA SER A 39 14.54 16.87 11.66
C SER A 39 13.53 16.79 12.82
N PRO A 40 13.59 15.76 13.69
CA PRO A 40 12.67 15.66 14.82
C PRO A 40 12.62 16.91 15.70
N SER A 41 13.76 17.57 15.94
CA SER A 41 13.83 18.83 16.68
C SER A 41 13.08 19.98 16.00
N ASP A 42 13.15 20.07 14.67
CA ASP A 42 12.40 21.08 13.91
C ASP A 42 10.91 20.80 13.99
N VAL A 43 10.51 19.52 13.91
CA VAL A 43 9.12 19.12 14.07
C VAL A 43 8.59 19.44 15.47
N ILE A 44 9.34 19.14 16.53
CA ILE A 44 8.89 19.47 17.90
C ILE A 44 8.78 20.99 18.10
N SER A 45 9.76 21.75 17.60
CA SER A 45 9.70 23.22 17.62
C SER A 45 8.48 23.74 16.85
N LEU A 46 8.13 23.09 15.73
CA LEU A 46 6.96 23.41 14.93
C LEU A 46 5.67 23.16 15.70
N LEU A 47 5.52 21.99 16.32
CA LEU A 47 4.35 21.62 17.12
C LEU A 47 4.14 22.62 18.27
N GLN A 48 5.21 22.96 19.00
CA GLN A 48 5.18 23.96 20.06
C GLN A 48 4.78 25.34 19.54
N SER A 49 5.32 25.76 18.39
CA SER A 49 4.98 27.06 17.77
C SER A 49 3.50 27.18 17.36
N ARG A 50 2.79 26.05 17.24
CA ARG A 50 1.37 25.97 16.87
C ARG A 50 0.47 25.49 17.99
N ASN A 51 0.97 25.43 19.22
CA ASN A 51 0.23 24.95 20.38
C ASN A 51 -0.36 23.54 20.20
N ILE A 52 0.28 22.69 19.38
CA ILE A 52 -0.10 21.28 19.25
C ILE A 52 0.56 20.53 20.40
N SER A 53 -0.24 20.12 21.37
CA SER A 53 0.25 19.49 22.61
C SER A 53 0.17 17.97 22.59
N LYS A 54 -0.23 17.34 21.48
CA LYS A 54 -0.44 15.89 21.40
C LYS A 54 0.06 15.33 20.08
N VAL A 55 0.76 14.20 20.13
CA VAL A 55 1.26 13.50 18.93
C VAL A 55 1.08 12.00 19.06
N ARG A 56 0.78 11.34 17.94
CA ARG A 56 0.80 9.88 17.85
C ARG A 56 1.95 9.41 16.97
N LEU A 57 2.72 8.46 17.48
CA LEU A 57 3.75 7.70 16.76
C LEU A 57 3.27 6.26 16.55
N PHE A 58 3.46 5.71 15.35
CA PHE A 58 3.02 4.36 15.02
C PHE A 58 3.97 3.27 15.52
N ALA A 59 5.23 3.62 15.71
CA ALA A 59 6.30 2.76 16.24
C ALA A 59 7.32 3.63 17.00
N PRO A 60 8.13 3.04 17.89
CA PRO A 60 9.21 3.76 18.55
C PRO A 60 10.24 4.29 17.56
N ASN A 61 10.65 5.54 17.77
CA ASN A 61 11.79 6.14 17.08
C ASN A 61 12.63 6.91 18.09
N THR A 62 13.86 6.45 18.32
CA THR A 62 14.77 7.01 19.32
C THR A 62 15.03 8.50 19.12
N ALA A 63 15.20 8.95 17.88
CA ALA A 63 15.48 10.36 17.59
C ALA A 63 14.27 11.25 17.91
N VAL A 64 13.06 10.80 17.54
CA VAL A 64 11.81 11.52 17.84
C VAL A 64 11.50 11.52 19.34
N LEU A 65 11.60 10.38 20.01
CA LEU A 65 11.38 10.28 21.45
C LEU A 65 12.38 11.12 22.24
N THR A 66 13.64 11.19 21.78
CA THR A 66 14.65 12.08 22.38
C THR A 66 14.30 13.55 22.19
N ALA A 67 13.82 13.96 21.01
CA ALA A 67 13.40 15.33 20.73
C ALA A 67 12.14 15.74 21.50
N LEU A 68 11.27 14.77 21.84
CA LEU A 68 10.04 14.99 22.60
C LEU A 68 10.28 15.18 24.10
N LYS A 69 11.44 14.78 24.65
CA LYS A 69 11.76 14.95 26.07
C LYS A 69 11.61 16.41 26.49
N ASP A 70 10.93 16.62 27.62
CA ASP A 70 10.69 17.93 28.23
C ASP A 70 9.97 18.94 27.30
N SER A 71 9.38 18.48 26.19
CA SER A 71 8.70 19.33 25.21
C SER A 71 7.31 19.80 25.65
N GLY A 72 6.72 19.11 26.63
CA GLY A 72 5.33 19.31 27.06
C GLY A 72 4.28 18.76 26.09
N ILE A 73 4.68 17.95 25.11
CA ILE A 73 3.79 17.29 24.15
C ILE A 73 3.49 15.86 24.65
N ASP A 74 2.21 15.52 24.78
CA ASP A 74 1.73 14.20 25.15
C ASP A 74 1.84 13.22 23.97
N VAL A 75 2.18 11.96 24.24
CA VAL A 75 2.49 10.97 23.19
C VAL A 75 1.61 9.73 23.29
N ILE A 76 0.95 9.38 22.19
CA ILE A 76 0.51 8.00 21.94
C ILE A 76 1.66 7.27 21.24
N LEU A 77 2.22 6.24 21.88
CA LEU A 77 3.28 5.42 21.31
C LEU A 77 2.74 4.05 20.88
N GLY A 78 2.75 3.81 19.58
CA GLY A 78 2.37 2.53 18.98
C GLY A 78 3.46 1.48 19.07
N THR A 79 3.05 0.21 19.14
CA THR A 79 3.91 -0.95 18.90
C THR A 79 3.76 -1.40 17.45
N GLU A 80 4.82 -1.96 16.87
CA GLU A 80 4.72 -2.57 15.54
C GLU A 80 3.90 -3.88 15.58
N ASN A 81 3.07 -4.11 14.55
CA ASN A 81 2.14 -5.25 14.51
C ASN A 81 2.87 -6.62 14.54
N GLN A 82 4.07 -6.72 13.97
CA GLN A 82 4.87 -7.96 13.99
C GLN A 82 5.21 -8.45 15.40
N ASN A 83 5.24 -7.55 16.39
CA ASN A 83 5.60 -7.88 17.76
C ASN A 83 4.43 -8.47 18.58
N LEU A 84 3.20 -8.42 18.06
CA LEU A 84 2.01 -8.88 18.79
C LEU A 84 2.10 -10.35 19.19
N ARG A 85 2.58 -11.22 18.29
CA ARG A 85 2.75 -12.66 18.58
C ARG A 85 3.72 -12.87 19.73
N SER A 86 4.89 -12.23 19.68
CA SER A 86 5.90 -12.34 20.73
C SER A 86 5.43 -11.77 22.05
N PHE A 87 4.76 -10.61 22.06
CA PHE A 87 4.24 -10.02 23.29
C PHE A 87 3.17 -10.90 23.93
N ALA A 88 2.32 -11.54 23.13
CA ALA A 88 1.29 -12.44 23.64
C ALA A 88 1.87 -13.74 24.23
N SER A 89 2.89 -14.32 23.59
CA SER A 89 3.45 -15.61 24.00
C SER A 89 4.55 -15.53 25.07
N ASP A 90 5.25 -14.39 25.17
CA ASP A 90 6.42 -14.22 26.01
C ASP A 90 6.39 -12.85 26.76
N PRO A 91 6.03 -12.83 28.05
CA PRO A 91 6.03 -11.61 28.87
C PRO A 91 7.41 -10.93 28.96
N SER A 92 8.51 -11.67 28.75
CA SER A 92 9.86 -11.09 28.75
C SER A 92 10.12 -10.25 27.50
N ALA A 93 9.49 -10.59 26.37
CA ALA A 93 9.55 -9.78 25.15
C ALA A 93 8.85 -8.42 25.36
N ALA A 94 7.68 -8.41 25.99
CA ALA A 94 6.98 -7.18 26.37
C ALA A 94 7.82 -6.33 27.35
N THR A 95 8.40 -6.96 28.37
CA THR A 95 9.31 -6.31 29.34
C THR A 95 10.52 -5.69 28.65
N SER A 96 11.17 -6.42 27.74
CA SER A 96 12.31 -5.93 26.97
C SER A 96 11.93 -4.72 26.11
N TRP A 97 10.77 -4.79 25.45
CA TRP A 97 10.28 -3.68 24.63
C TRP A 97 9.98 -2.43 25.46
N VAL A 98 9.32 -2.56 26.62
CA VAL A 98 9.03 -1.44 27.54
C VAL A 98 10.34 -0.83 28.07
N ASN A 99 11.29 -1.64 28.51
CA ASN A 99 12.60 -1.17 28.99
C ASN A 99 13.41 -0.44 27.92
N THR A 100 13.22 -0.81 26.65
CA THR A 100 13.94 -0.20 25.53
C THR A 100 13.28 1.10 25.06
N ASN A 101 11.94 1.13 25.00
CA ASN A 101 11.21 2.18 24.27
C ASN A 101 10.43 3.15 25.15
N VAL A 102 10.13 2.77 26.40
CA VAL A 102 9.29 3.57 27.32
C VAL A 102 10.11 4.08 28.49
N VAL A 103 10.75 3.17 29.24
CA VAL A 103 11.50 3.50 30.47
C VAL A 103 12.53 4.62 30.29
N PRO A 104 13.31 4.70 29.20
CA PRO A 104 14.32 5.75 29.04
C PRO A 104 13.74 7.17 28.92
N TYR A 105 12.44 7.29 28.63
CA TYR A 105 11.78 8.56 28.32
C TYR A 105 10.70 8.94 29.34
N ALA A 106 10.10 7.94 30.02
CA ALA A 106 8.89 8.09 30.83
C ALA A 106 9.01 9.05 32.03
N SER A 107 10.22 9.44 32.46
CA SER A 107 10.42 10.47 33.49
C SER A 107 10.39 11.92 32.97
N SER A 108 10.51 12.09 31.65
CA SER A 108 10.63 13.41 30.97
C SER A 108 9.64 13.57 29.81
N LEU A 109 8.85 12.54 29.53
CA LEU A 109 7.87 12.50 28.45
C LEU A 109 6.58 11.90 28.97
N ASN A 110 5.47 12.59 28.73
CA ASN A 110 4.15 12.08 29.09
C ASN A 110 3.64 11.16 27.99
N PHE A 111 3.62 9.85 28.26
CA PHE A 111 2.93 8.89 27.41
C PHE A 111 1.45 8.87 27.79
N GLU A 112 0.60 9.33 26.88
CA GLU A 112 -0.85 9.31 27.08
C GLU A 112 -1.40 7.88 26.95
N TYR A 113 -0.91 7.15 25.94
CA TYR A 113 -1.23 5.75 25.73
C TYR A 113 -0.03 4.99 25.14
N ILE A 114 0.12 3.72 25.52
CA ILE A 114 0.82 2.72 24.70
C ILE A 114 -0.21 1.97 23.86
N ALA A 115 -0.17 2.14 22.54
CA ALA A 115 -1.08 1.51 21.59
C ALA A 115 -0.50 0.18 21.08
N VAL A 116 -0.98 -0.95 21.61
CA VAL A 116 -0.49 -2.29 21.29
C VAL A 116 -1.15 -2.81 20.03
N GLY A 117 -0.51 -2.57 18.89
CA GLY A 117 -1.00 -2.89 17.54
C GLY A 117 -1.95 -1.84 16.95
N ASN A 118 -2.10 -1.88 15.62
CA ASN A 118 -2.91 -0.95 14.83
C ASN A 118 -3.67 -1.69 13.72
N GLU A 119 -4.99 -1.61 13.73
CA GLU A 119 -5.91 -2.10 12.68
C GLU A 119 -5.75 -3.58 12.30
N VAL A 120 -5.33 -4.43 13.23
CA VAL A 120 -5.16 -5.88 12.97
C VAL A 120 -6.44 -6.70 13.15
N ILE A 121 -7.59 -6.03 13.31
CA ILE A 121 -8.88 -6.65 13.61
C ILE A 121 -9.91 -6.22 12.56
N PRO A 122 -10.57 -7.17 11.86
CA PRO A 122 -10.30 -8.61 11.87
C PRO A 122 -8.95 -8.98 11.23
N GLY A 123 -8.43 -10.17 11.53
CA GLY A 123 -7.19 -10.67 10.91
C GLY A 123 -6.41 -11.66 11.78
N ASP A 124 -5.38 -12.27 11.20
CA ASP A 124 -4.58 -13.34 11.82
C ASP A 124 -3.89 -12.95 13.12
N LEU A 125 -3.64 -11.65 13.30
CA LEU A 125 -3.00 -11.11 14.50
C LEU A 125 -4.00 -10.76 15.61
N ALA A 126 -5.31 -10.71 15.32
CA ALA A 126 -6.34 -10.26 16.26
C ALA A 126 -6.32 -11.07 17.57
N GLN A 127 -6.15 -12.38 17.48
CA GLN A 127 -6.12 -13.29 18.64
C GLN A 127 -4.99 -13.01 19.64
N TYR A 128 -3.92 -12.33 19.21
CA TYR A 128 -2.78 -12.02 20.07
C TYR A 128 -2.93 -10.70 20.82
N VAL A 129 -3.84 -9.81 20.39
CA VAL A 129 -3.98 -8.45 20.93
C VAL A 129 -4.30 -8.46 22.43
N PRO A 130 -5.30 -9.20 22.95
CA PRO A 130 -5.64 -9.14 24.37
C PRO A 130 -4.47 -9.54 25.29
N SER A 131 -3.79 -10.64 25.00
CA SER A 131 -2.63 -11.11 25.79
C SER A 131 -1.43 -10.17 25.64
N ALA A 132 -1.18 -9.63 24.45
CA ALA A 132 -0.12 -8.64 24.25
C ALA A 132 -0.37 -7.37 25.08
N MET A 133 -1.61 -6.86 25.10
CA MET A 133 -1.99 -5.71 25.93
C MET A 133 -1.76 -5.97 27.42
N GLN A 134 -2.16 -7.15 27.90
CA GLN A 134 -1.95 -7.55 29.30
C GLN A 134 -0.46 -7.62 29.67
N ASN A 135 0.37 -8.18 28.80
CA ASN A 135 1.80 -8.32 29.07
C ASN A 135 2.55 -6.97 28.99
N ILE A 136 2.15 -6.08 28.08
CA ILE A 136 2.70 -4.71 28.02
C ILE A 136 2.29 -3.90 29.25
N ASP A 137 1.03 -3.99 29.68
CA ASP A 137 0.54 -3.34 30.90
C ASP A 137 1.28 -3.83 32.15
N ALA A 138 1.46 -5.14 32.28
CA ALA A 138 2.24 -5.72 33.37
C ALA A 138 3.70 -5.25 33.34
N ALA A 139 4.33 -5.17 32.16
CA ALA A 139 5.69 -4.67 32.02
C ALA A 139 5.84 -3.19 32.40
N ILE A 140 4.87 -2.34 32.04
CA ILE A 140 4.83 -0.92 32.43
C ILE A 140 4.70 -0.78 33.95
N LEU A 141 3.78 -1.53 34.57
CA LEU A 141 3.57 -1.53 36.02
C LEU A 141 4.81 -2.02 36.78
N ASN A 142 5.45 -3.08 36.29
CA ASN A 142 6.69 -3.61 36.87
C ASN A 142 7.89 -2.67 36.74
N ALA A 143 7.83 -1.72 35.80
CA ALA A 143 8.81 -0.65 35.66
C ALA A 143 8.44 0.60 36.49
N ASP A 144 7.46 0.49 37.40
CA ASP A 144 6.97 1.55 38.30
C ASP A 144 6.35 2.76 37.56
N PHE A 145 5.72 2.52 36.40
CA PHE A 145 4.98 3.54 35.64
C PHE A 145 3.47 3.26 35.61
N ALA A 146 2.67 4.31 35.49
CA ALA A 146 1.21 4.24 35.38
C ALA A 146 0.74 4.81 34.03
N ILE A 147 1.20 4.18 32.93
CA ILE A 147 0.87 4.60 31.57
C ILE A 147 -0.30 3.74 31.04
N PRO A 148 -1.42 4.33 30.58
CA PRO A 148 -2.53 3.58 30.03
C PRO A 148 -2.14 2.76 28.80
N VAL A 149 -2.58 1.51 28.75
CA VAL A 149 -2.46 0.64 27.56
C VAL A 149 -3.77 0.64 26.79
N SER A 150 -3.68 0.74 25.47
CA SER A 150 -4.81 0.63 24.56
C SER A 150 -4.47 -0.11 23.26
N HIS A 151 -5.45 -0.26 22.38
CA HIS A 151 -5.33 -0.84 21.05
C HIS A 151 -6.09 0.03 20.05
N ALA A 152 -5.50 0.26 18.87
CA ALA A 152 -6.11 1.02 17.80
C ALA A 152 -6.85 0.11 16.81
N VAL A 153 -8.16 0.32 16.67
CA VAL A 153 -9.04 -0.41 15.76
C VAL A 153 -9.48 0.47 14.61
N SER A 154 -9.66 -0.10 13.41
CA SER A 154 -10.33 0.59 12.31
C SER A 154 -11.84 0.36 12.38
N MET A 155 -12.61 1.09 11.57
CA MET A 155 -14.05 0.87 11.45
C MET A 155 -14.43 -0.51 10.86
N SER A 156 -13.49 -1.31 10.35
CA SER A 156 -13.76 -2.67 9.87
C SER A 156 -14.15 -3.65 10.98
N VAL A 157 -13.95 -3.29 12.24
CA VAL A 157 -14.45 -4.07 13.38
C VAL A 157 -15.98 -4.03 13.49
N MET A 158 -16.63 -3.08 12.82
CA MET A 158 -18.08 -2.93 12.82
C MET A 158 -18.73 -3.85 11.77
N GLY A 159 -19.87 -4.44 12.11
CA GLY A 159 -20.80 -5.03 11.16
C GLY A 159 -21.77 -3.97 10.65
N PRO A 160 -23.10 -4.16 10.80
CA PRO A 160 -24.07 -3.07 10.66
C PRO A 160 -23.69 -1.85 11.49
N SER A 161 -23.54 -0.70 10.84
CA SER A 161 -23.00 0.53 11.41
C SER A 161 -23.89 1.76 11.20
N PHE A 162 -24.97 1.62 10.43
CA PHE A 162 -25.92 2.69 10.12
C PHE A 162 -27.39 2.23 10.26
N PRO A 163 -28.29 3.09 10.80
CA PRO A 163 -27.97 4.29 11.58
C PRO A 163 -27.17 3.95 12.87
N PRO A 164 -26.59 4.93 13.59
CA PRO A 164 -25.65 4.65 14.68
C PRO A 164 -26.15 3.69 15.77
N SER A 165 -27.44 3.71 16.11
CA SER A 165 -28.07 2.80 17.06
C SER A 165 -27.98 1.33 16.63
N ASN A 166 -27.84 1.04 15.34
CA ASN A 166 -27.62 -0.30 14.81
C ASN A 166 -26.19 -0.81 14.97
N GLY A 167 -25.24 0.05 15.33
CA GLY A 167 -23.83 -0.30 15.52
C GLY A 167 -23.64 -1.58 16.33
N VAL A 168 -23.06 -2.60 15.71
CA VAL A 168 -22.61 -3.85 16.33
C VAL A 168 -21.20 -4.17 15.83
N PHE A 169 -20.40 -4.84 16.64
CA PHE A 169 -19.17 -5.44 16.12
C PHE A 169 -19.52 -6.57 15.14
N SER A 170 -18.67 -6.78 14.14
CA SER A 170 -18.84 -7.90 13.21
C SER A 170 -18.75 -9.23 13.96
N THR A 171 -19.32 -10.29 13.40
CA THR A 171 -19.26 -11.63 14.01
C THR A 171 -17.83 -12.06 14.30
N GLU A 172 -16.89 -11.74 13.40
CA GLU A 172 -15.48 -12.07 13.52
C GLU A 172 -14.77 -11.23 14.59
N ALA A 173 -15.06 -9.93 14.69
CA ALA A 173 -14.42 -9.04 15.64
C ALA A 173 -14.99 -9.16 17.07
N THR A 174 -16.25 -9.57 17.22
CA THR A 174 -16.99 -9.54 18.49
C THR A 174 -16.25 -10.22 19.66
N PRO A 175 -15.70 -11.45 19.54
CA PRO A 175 -15.02 -12.11 20.66
C PRO A 175 -13.81 -11.31 21.15
N ILE A 176 -12.94 -10.88 20.23
CA ILE A 176 -11.71 -10.15 20.55
C ILE A 176 -12.03 -8.74 21.08
N MET A 177 -12.96 -8.03 20.45
CA MET A 177 -13.39 -6.71 20.90
C MET A 177 -13.97 -6.76 22.32
N THR A 178 -14.71 -7.82 22.66
CA THR A 178 -15.25 -7.99 24.02
C THR A 178 -14.13 -8.13 25.05
N GLU A 179 -13.06 -8.88 24.75
CA GLU A 179 -11.91 -9.03 25.64
C GLU A 179 -11.13 -7.71 25.80
N ILE A 180 -10.86 -7.02 24.70
CA ILE A 180 -10.20 -5.71 24.70
C ILE A 180 -11.00 -4.72 25.55
N LEU A 181 -12.31 -4.61 25.33
CA LEU A 181 -13.16 -3.66 26.06
C LEU A 181 -13.24 -3.96 27.56
N LYS A 182 -13.29 -5.25 27.96
CA LYS A 182 -13.22 -5.64 29.37
C LYS A 182 -11.88 -5.26 30.00
N PHE A 183 -10.79 -5.48 29.28
CA PHE A 183 -9.46 -5.05 29.73
C PHE A 183 -9.41 -3.53 29.92
N LEU A 184 -9.80 -2.75 28.90
CA LEU A 184 -9.81 -1.29 28.96
C LEU A 184 -10.68 -0.76 30.11
N SER A 185 -11.87 -1.33 30.29
CA SER A 185 -12.77 -1.02 31.41
C SER A 185 -12.10 -1.26 32.76
N SER A 186 -11.39 -2.39 32.92
CA SER A 186 -10.70 -2.74 34.18
C SER A 186 -9.52 -1.82 34.50
N LYS A 187 -8.96 -1.17 33.47
CA LYS A 187 -7.79 -0.29 33.57
C LYS A 187 -8.14 1.20 33.52
N ASN A 188 -9.43 1.53 33.40
CA ASN A 188 -9.90 2.89 33.16
C ASN A 188 -9.17 3.55 31.96
N SER A 189 -8.96 2.77 30.90
CA SER A 189 -8.32 3.19 29.66
C SER A 189 -9.38 3.38 28.56
N SER A 190 -9.01 4.10 27.50
CA SER A 190 -9.89 4.40 26.37
C SER A 190 -9.62 3.47 25.20
N LEU A 191 -10.61 3.24 24.34
CA LEU A 191 -10.42 2.57 23.04
C LEU A 191 -9.91 3.58 22.03
N LEU A 192 -8.82 3.25 21.33
CA LEU A 192 -8.35 4.03 20.19
C LEU A 192 -9.08 3.59 18.93
N VAL A 193 -9.71 4.53 18.21
CA VAL A 193 -10.49 4.25 16.99
C VAL A 193 -9.97 5.08 15.83
N ASN A 194 -9.71 4.43 14.70
CA ASN A 194 -9.37 5.06 13.44
C ASN A 194 -10.65 5.27 12.63
N ALA A 195 -11.18 6.48 12.65
CA ALA A 195 -12.49 6.83 12.10
C ALA A 195 -12.37 7.90 11.01
N TYR A 196 -12.23 7.47 9.77
CA TYR A 196 -12.14 8.34 8.60
C TYR A 196 -13.51 8.52 7.94
N THR A 197 -14.07 9.73 7.98
CA THR A 197 -15.34 10.05 7.28
C THR A 197 -15.21 9.97 5.76
N TRP A 198 -13.97 10.03 5.26
CA TRP A 198 -13.62 9.85 3.85
C TRP A 198 -14.13 8.52 3.28
N PHE A 199 -13.86 7.38 3.94
CA PHE A 199 -14.14 6.07 3.34
C PHE A 199 -15.63 5.84 3.10
N PRO A 200 -16.56 6.12 4.04
CA PRO A 200 -17.99 6.02 3.74
C PRO A 200 -18.44 6.95 2.61
N ARG A 201 -17.88 8.17 2.53
CA ARG A 201 -18.19 9.12 1.44
C ARG A 201 -17.69 8.62 0.09
N GLN A 202 -16.51 8.01 0.05
CA GLN A 202 -15.94 7.44 -1.16
C GLN A 202 -16.73 6.20 -1.61
N SER A 203 -17.11 5.33 -0.68
CA SER A 203 -17.80 4.07 -0.99
C SER A 203 -19.26 4.26 -1.42
N ASP A 204 -19.93 5.28 -0.87
CA ASP A 204 -21.34 5.55 -1.17
C ASP A 204 -21.61 7.07 -1.34
N PRO A 205 -21.10 7.67 -2.42
CA PRO A 205 -21.22 9.11 -2.69
C PRO A 205 -22.67 9.58 -2.85
N ASN A 206 -23.58 8.67 -3.20
CA ASN A 206 -24.99 8.99 -3.47
C ASN A 206 -25.80 9.13 -2.17
N ASN A 207 -25.46 8.37 -1.13
CA ASN A 207 -26.19 8.40 0.14
C ASN A 207 -25.44 9.16 1.24
N VAL A 208 -24.11 9.23 1.19
CA VAL A 208 -23.31 10.01 2.13
C VAL A 208 -23.05 11.39 1.54
N GLN A 209 -23.77 12.41 2.00
CA GLN A 209 -23.55 13.78 1.52
C GLN A 209 -22.15 14.29 1.88
N LEU A 210 -21.53 15.01 0.94
CA LEU A 210 -20.20 15.57 1.13
C LEU A 210 -20.15 16.50 2.35
N GLU A 211 -21.13 17.39 2.49
CA GLU A 211 -21.26 18.31 3.62
C GLU A 211 -21.32 17.56 4.96
N TYR A 212 -22.04 16.43 5.00
CA TYR A 212 -22.17 15.60 6.20
C TYR A 212 -20.84 14.93 6.57
N ALA A 213 -20.08 14.46 5.57
CA ALA A 213 -18.75 13.88 5.76
C ALA A 213 -17.67 14.92 6.11
N LEU A 214 -17.83 16.17 5.64
CA LEU A 214 -16.94 17.31 5.89
C LEU A 214 -17.27 18.08 7.19
N ILE A 215 -18.24 17.63 7.98
CA ILE A 215 -18.66 18.28 9.22
C ILE A 215 -19.12 19.73 8.95
N ASP A 216 -19.77 19.95 7.81
CA ASP A 216 -20.26 21.26 7.40
C ASP A 216 -21.63 21.55 8.04
N ASP A 217 -21.83 22.78 8.51
CA ASP A 217 -23.09 23.27 9.06
C ASP A 217 -24.24 23.22 8.01
N ALA A 218 -23.92 23.16 6.71
CA ALA A 218 -24.87 22.97 5.61
C ALA A 218 -25.38 21.52 5.45
N ALA A 219 -24.81 20.56 6.18
CA ALA A 219 -25.19 19.16 6.09
C ALA A 219 -26.66 18.92 6.47
N LYS A 220 -27.34 18.03 5.74
CA LYS A 220 -28.65 17.54 6.16
C LYS A 220 -28.48 16.58 7.34
N PRO A 221 -29.07 16.87 8.51
CA PRO A 221 -28.90 16.02 9.68
C PRO A 221 -29.57 14.65 9.47
N VAL A 222 -29.01 13.62 10.08
CA VAL A 222 -29.58 12.27 10.12
C VAL A 222 -30.17 12.04 11.51
N THR A 223 -31.46 11.76 11.59
CA THR A 223 -32.13 11.39 12.84
C THR A 223 -32.15 9.88 13.01
N ASP A 224 -31.74 9.42 14.18
CA ASP A 224 -31.71 8.02 14.59
C ASP A 224 -32.36 7.91 15.98
N ASN A 225 -33.58 7.41 16.01
CA ASN A 225 -34.45 7.44 17.19
C ASN A 225 -34.59 8.88 17.72
N SER A 226 -34.16 9.15 18.96
CA SER A 226 -34.19 10.47 19.59
C SER A 226 -32.93 11.30 19.37
N LEU A 227 -31.90 10.75 18.72
CA LEU A 227 -30.63 11.44 18.47
C LEU A 227 -30.61 12.01 17.05
N THR A 228 -30.04 13.20 16.89
CA THR A 228 -29.85 13.83 15.58
C THR A 228 -28.37 14.12 15.40
N TYR A 229 -27.82 13.58 14.32
CA TYR A 229 -26.43 13.73 13.93
C TYR A 229 -26.32 14.78 12.85
N HIS A 230 -25.54 15.82 13.11
CA HIS A 230 -25.28 16.89 12.15
C HIS A 230 -24.06 16.63 11.27
N ASN A 231 -23.23 15.64 11.63
CA ASN A 231 -22.04 15.26 10.89
C ASN A 231 -21.78 13.76 11.01
N LEU A 232 -21.07 13.20 10.03
CA LEU A 232 -20.73 11.78 9.98
C LEU A 232 -19.74 11.36 11.07
N PHE A 233 -18.85 12.26 11.50
CA PHE A 233 -17.84 11.97 12.52
C PHE A 233 -18.50 11.53 13.84
N ASP A 234 -19.42 12.33 14.37
CA ASP A 234 -20.19 12.01 15.58
C ASP A 234 -21.00 10.72 15.42
N ALA A 235 -21.60 10.51 14.25
CA ALA A 235 -22.35 9.30 13.94
C ALA A 235 -21.45 8.06 13.99
N MET A 236 -20.25 8.12 13.42
CA MET A 236 -19.29 7.01 13.43
C MET A 236 -18.79 6.70 14.84
N VAL A 237 -18.49 7.72 15.66
CA VAL A 237 -18.09 7.53 17.06
C VAL A 237 -19.23 6.88 17.87
N ASP A 238 -20.46 7.36 17.70
CA ASP A 238 -21.62 6.84 18.42
C ASP A 238 -22.05 5.44 17.95
N THR A 239 -21.76 5.09 16.70
CA THR A 239 -21.87 3.72 16.18
C THR A 239 -20.97 2.77 16.96
N VAL A 240 -19.72 3.16 17.26
CA VAL A 240 -18.80 2.34 18.06
C VAL A 240 -19.29 2.22 19.51
N TYR A 241 -19.74 3.32 20.13
CA TYR A 241 -20.38 3.27 21.45
C TYR A 241 -21.59 2.32 21.49
N ALA A 242 -22.41 2.30 20.43
CA ALA A 242 -23.52 1.36 20.31
C ALA A 242 -23.06 -0.10 20.31
N GLY A 243 -21.98 -0.40 19.58
CA GLY A 243 -21.38 -1.74 19.54
C GLY A 243 -20.84 -2.17 20.90
N MET A 244 -20.15 -1.26 21.60
CA MET A 244 -19.61 -1.49 22.95
C MET A 244 -20.73 -1.82 23.96
N GLU A 245 -21.82 -1.04 23.93
CA GLU A 245 -22.97 -1.25 24.81
C GLU A 245 -23.63 -2.62 24.59
N LYS A 246 -23.71 -3.10 23.34
CA LYS A 246 -24.30 -4.40 23.00
C LYS A 246 -23.44 -5.60 23.43
N VAL A 247 -22.13 -5.43 23.58
CA VAL A 247 -21.26 -6.43 24.21
C VAL A 247 -21.12 -6.23 25.73
N GLY A 248 -21.91 -5.33 26.31
CA GLY A 248 -22.03 -5.13 27.75
C GLY A 248 -20.96 -4.24 28.37
N VAL A 249 -20.26 -3.40 27.59
CA VAL A 249 -19.25 -2.46 28.09
C VAL A 249 -19.62 -1.03 27.69
N SER A 250 -19.93 -0.18 28.67
CA SER A 250 -20.42 1.20 28.41
C SER A 250 -19.59 2.31 29.05
N ASN A 251 -18.60 1.94 29.86
CA ASN A 251 -17.76 2.84 30.65
C ASN A 251 -16.37 3.09 30.05
N VAL A 252 -16.05 2.51 28.90
CA VAL A 252 -14.83 2.79 28.14
C VAL A 252 -15.10 4.01 27.25
N ASP A 253 -14.22 5.01 27.30
CA ASP A 253 -14.29 6.17 26.43
C ASP A 253 -13.54 5.93 25.10
N ILE A 254 -13.82 6.74 24.08
CA ILE A 254 -13.20 6.64 22.75
C ILE A 254 -12.25 7.82 22.55
N VAL A 255 -11.05 7.51 22.06
CA VAL A 255 -10.14 8.49 21.44
C VAL A 255 -10.07 8.16 19.96
N VAL A 256 -10.37 9.13 19.09
CA VAL A 256 -10.23 8.96 17.64
C VAL A 256 -8.76 9.11 17.27
N ALA A 257 -8.03 8.01 17.29
CA ALA A 257 -6.57 8.04 17.19
C ALA A 257 -6.05 8.29 15.77
N GLU A 258 -6.93 8.25 14.78
CA GLU A 258 -6.70 8.66 13.38
C GLU A 258 -8.01 9.13 12.74
N THR A 259 -7.98 10.29 12.08
CA THR A 259 -9.01 10.75 11.16
C THR A 259 -8.42 11.78 10.20
N GLY A 260 -9.04 12.02 9.05
CA GLY A 260 -8.50 12.96 8.07
C GLY A 260 -9.26 12.91 6.76
N TRP A 261 -8.85 13.81 5.86
CA TRP A 261 -9.37 13.88 4.49
C TRP A 261 -8.20 14.00 3.51
N PRO A 262 -8.17 13.21 2.43
CA PRO A 262 -7.08 13.24 1.46
C PRO A 262 -7.05 14.56 0.68
N THR A 263 -5.86 15.03 0.35
CA THR A 263 -5.64 16.31 -0.36
C THR A 263 -5.61 16.17 -1.88
N ALA A 264 -5.48 14.94 -2.40
CA ALA A 264 -5.42 14.61 -3.81
C ALA A 264 -5.83 13.13 -4.04
N GLY A 265 -5.98 12.73 -5.30
CA GLY A 265 -6.13 11.33 -5.73
C GLY A 265 -7.49 10.98 -6.34
N THR A 266 -8.58 11.67 -5.98
CA THR A 266 -9.93 11.44 -6.52
C THR A 266 -10.77 12.73 -6.50
N THR A 267 -11.98 12.71 -7.06
CA THR A 267 -12.86 13.89 -7.24
C THR A 267 -13.11 14.68 -5.93
N ASP A 268 -13.39 14.00 -4.82
CA ASP A 268 -13.68 14.67 -3.53
C ASP A 268 -12.42 14.86 -2.67
N ALA A 269 -11.30 14.25 -3.05
CA ALA A 269 -10.00 14.39 -2.40
C ALA A 269 -9.30 15.64 -2.91
N THR A 270 -9.69 16.79 -2.38
CA THR A 270 -9.11 18.08 -2.75
C THR A 270 -8.51 18.78 -1.54
N ILE A 271 -7.51 19.62 -1.80
CA ILE A 271 -6.97 20.58 -0.83
C ILE A 271 -8.13 21.35 -0.16
N GLY A 272 -9.10 21.88 -0.92
CA GLY A 272 -10.23 22.62 -0.34
C GLY A 272 -11.07 21.81 0.64
N ASN A 273 -11.43 20.58 0.28
CA ASN A 273 -12.21 19.70 1.15
C ASN A 273 -11.45 19.27 2.39
N ALA A 274 -10.15 19.00 2.28
CA ALA A 274 -9.33 18.68 3.43
C ALA A 274 -9.18 19.87 4.41
N GLN A 275 -9.17 21.13 3.93
CA GLN A 275 -9.12 22.32 4.82
C GLN A 275 -10.41 22.39 5.60
N LYS A 276 -11.50 22.21 4.87
CA LYS A 276 -12.85 22.29 5.39
C LYS A 276 -13.08 21.22 6.45
N PHE A 277 -12.73 19.97 6.17
CA PHE A 277 -12.78 18.88 7.15
C PHE A 277 -11.97 19.19 8.40
N ASN A 278 -10.67 19.50 8.26
CA ASN A 278 -9.81 19.74 9.43
C ASN A 278 -10.27 20.96 10.25
N THR A 279 -10.67 22.05 9.60
CA THR A 279 -11.19 23.26 10.28
C THR A 279 -12.48 22.95 11.04
N ASN A 280 -13.41 22.25 10.41
CA ASN A 280 -14.69 21.90 11.02
C ASN A 280 -14.52 20.88 12.14
N LEU A 281 -13.62 19.91 11.99
CA LEU A 281 -13.27 18.97 13.05
C LEU A 281 -12.69 19.72 14.26
N ILE A 282 -11.75 20.65 14.06
CA ILE A 282 -11.20 21.45 15.15
C ILE A 282 -12.31 22.23 15.87
N LYS A 283 -13.22 22.87 15.13
CA LYS A 283 -14.38 23.58 15.68
C LYS A 283 -15.30 22.64 16.46
N LEU A 284 -15.56 21.44 15.95
CA LEU A 284 -16.40 20.43 16.58
C LEU A 284 -15.82 20.01 17.94
N LEU A 285 -14.55 19.59 17.96
CA LEU A 285 -13.90 19.05 19.16
C LEU A 285 -13.69 20.13 20.23
N THR A 286 -13.33 21.35 19.82
CA THR A 286 -13.15 22.50 20.74
C THR A 286 -14.46 23.07 21.27
N SER A 287 -15.61 22.73 20.68
CA SER A 287 -16.92 23.16 21.19
C SER A 287 -17.28 22.53 22.55
N GLY A 288 -16.64 21.42 22.90
CA GLY A 288 -16.89 20.69 24.14
C GLY A 288 -18.27 20.03 24.25
N LYS A 289 -19.06 20.02 23.17
CA LYS A 289 -20.43 19.48 23.17
C LYS A 289 -20.49 17.96 23.32
N GLY A 290 -19.45 17.25 22.90
CA GLY A 290 -19.48 15.80 22.72
C GLY A 290 -20.40 15.36 21.59
N THR A 291 -20.52 14.05 21.42
CA THR A 291 -21.41 13.45 20.42
C THR A 291 -22.87 13.46 20.91
N PRO A 292 -23.87 13.30 20.02
CA PRO A 292 -25.27 13.17 20.43
C PRO A 292 -25.53 12.09 21.49
N ARG A 293 -24.85 10.93 21.43
CA ARG A 293 -24.99 9.84 22.42
C ARG A 293 -24.22 10.09 23.71
N LYS A 294 -23.13 10.87 23.69
CA LYS A 294 -22.30 11.21 24.86
C LYS A 294 -22.19 12.74 25.03
N PRO A 295 -23.31 13.45 25.29
CA PRO A 295 -23.29 14.90 25.43
C PRO A 295 -22.42 15.35 26.61
N GLY A 296 -21.64 16.40 26.40
CA GLY A 296 -20.71 16.97 27.38
C GLY A 296 -19.41 16.18 27.57
N LYS A 297 -19.23 15.03 26.89
CA LYS A 297 -17.95 14.32 26.86
C LYS A 297 -17.14 14.76 25.63
N VAL A 298 -16.02 15.43 25.86
CA VAL A 298 -15.11 15.83 24.79
C VAL A 298 -14.53 14.57 24.14
N VAL A 299 -14.70 14.44 22.82
CA VAL A 299 -13.98 13.44 22.03
C VAL A 299 -12.60 13.99 21.73
N GLU A 300 -11.57 13.21 21.99
CA GLU A 300 -10.23 13.51 21.53
C GLU A 300 -10.01 12.92 20.14
N ALA A 301 -9.33 13.66 19.25
CA ALA A 301 -8.99 13.15 17.93
C ALA A 301 -7.59 13.54 17.44
N TYR A 302 -7.01 12.69 16.60
CA TYR A 302 -5.71 12.92 15.96
C TYR A 302 -5.89 13.06 14.44
N ILE A 303 -5.41 14.19 13.90
CA ILE A 303 -5.46 14.46 12.46
C ILE A 303 -4.31 13.72 11.76
N PHE A 304 -4.68 12.93 10.76
CA PHE A 304 -3.77 12.18 9.90
C PHE A 304 -3.58 12.91 8.56
N ALA A 305 -2.36 13.25 8.12
CA ALA A 305 -1.06 13.13 8.78
C ALA A 305 -0.33 14.49 8.80
N LEU A 306 0.63 14.65 9.73
CA LEU A 306 1.40 15.89 9.92
C LEU A 306 2.23 16.26 8.67
N PHE A 307 2.75 15.26 7.96
CA PHE A 307 3.56 15.44 6.75
C PHE A 307 3.08 14.52 5.63
N ASN A 308 3.43 14.88 4.39
CA ASN A 308 3.33 13.95 3.27
C ASN A 308 4.44 12.91 3.39
N GLU A 309 4.09 11.68 3.72
CA GLU A 309 5.01 10.56 3.90
C GLU A 309 5.37 9.95 2.54
N ASN A 310 6.34 10.56 1.87
CA ASN A 310 6.76 10.20 0.51
C ASN A 310 7.47 8.83 0.40
N LEU A 311 7.61 8.07 1.47
CA LEU A 311 8.06 6.68 1.46
C LEU A 311 7.00 5.70 1.97
N LYS A 312 5.78 6.15 2.33
CA LYS A 312 4.68 5.20 2.53
C LYS A 312 4.55 4.43 1.21
N PRO A 313 4.58 3.07 1.24
CA PRO A 313 4.13 2.30 0.10
C PRO A 313 2.64 2.56 -0.01
N GLU A 314 2.28 3.64 -0.71
CA GLU A 314 0.97 3.68 -1.32
C GLU A 314 0.89 2.42 -2.17
N GLY A 315 -0.16 1.64 -2.01
CA GLY A 315 -0.52 0.65 -3.01
C GLY A 315 -0.38 1.13 -4.45
N ALA A 316 -0.71 2.40 -4.66
CA ALA A 316 -0.55 3.14 -5.91
C ALA A 316 0.89 3.12 -6.47
N ARG A 317 1.92 3.09 -5.60
CA ARG A 317 3.33 3.02 -6.01
C ARG A 317 3.84 1.63 -6.31
N ALA A 318 3.08 0.59 -5.99
CA ALA A 318 3.39 -0.78 -6.41
C ALA A 318 2.98 -1.04 -7.88
N ILE A 319 2.24 -0.13 -8.50
CA ILE A 319 1.70 -0.29 -9.85
C ILE A 319 2.50 0.57 -10.85
N GLY A 320 2.91 -0.05 -11.94
CA GLY A 320 3.38 0.60 -13.15
C GLY A 320 2.54 0.21 -14.37
N VAL A 321 2.91 0.72 -15.54
CA VAL A 321 2.29 0.36 -16.81
C VAL A 321 3.33 0.04 -17.88
N ASN A 322 3.04 -0.92 -18.75
CA ASN A 322 3.87 -1.21 -19.91
C ASN A 322 3.60 -0.17 -21.00
N TYR A 323 4.63 0.56 -21.43
CA TYR A 323 4.54 1.50 -22.55
C TYR A 323 5.03 0.80 -23.83
N GLY A 324 4.11 0.07 -24.46
CA GLY A 324 4.31 -0.57 -25.77
C GLY A 324 4.32 0.45 -26.91
N LEU A 325 5.15 0.20 -27.92
CA LEU A 325 5.38 1.09 -29.06
C LEU A 325 4.97 0.47 -30.41
N ASN A 326 4.30 -0.68 -30.42
CA ASN A 326 3.84 -1.35 -31.64
C ASN A 326 2.54 -0.73 -32.17
N GLY A 327 2.55 0.58 -32.41
CA GLY A 327 1.44 1.31 -33.01
C GLY A 327 1.92 2.44 -33.92
N ASN A 328 1.25 2.63 -35.06
CA ASN A 328 1.58 3.73 -35.99
C ASN A 328 0.75 5.00 -35.76
N ASN A 329 -0.06 5.02 -34.70
CA ASN A 329 -0.99 6.09 -34.34
C ASN A 329 -0.86 6.56 -32.88
N LEU A 330 0.23 6.18 -32.19
CA LEU A 330 0.47 6.51 -30.79
C LEU A 330 0.81 8.01 -30.60
N PRO A 331 0.51 8.59 -29.41
CA PRO A 331 0.86 9.98 -29.09
C PRO A 331 2.38 10.22 -29.09
N SER A 332 2.77 11.50 -29.09
CA SER A 332 4.17 11.86 -28.90
C SER A 332 4.66 11.47 -27.50
N PRO A 333 5.95 11.11 -27.31
CA PRO A 333 6.45 10.74 -25.99
C PRO A 333 6.27 11.82 -24.91
N SER A 334 6.30 13.11 -25.26
CA SER A 334 6.03 14.20 -24.32
C SER A 334 4.57 14.25 -23.86
N ASP A 335 3.63 13.94 -24.76
CA ASP A 335 2.21 13.84 -24.41
C ASP A 335 1.98 12.63 -23.51
N VAL A 336 2.66 11.52 -23.79
CA VAL A 336 2.60 10.31 -22.95
C VAL A 336 3.14 10.57 -21.55
N VAL A 337 4.29 11.25 -21.40
CA VAL A 337 4.81 11.63 -20.08
C VAL A 337 3.83 12.55 -19.33
N SER A 338 3.16 13.44 -20.05
CA SER A 338 2.12 14.32 -19.47
C SER A 338 0.90 13.52 -19.02
N LEU A 339 0.46 12.54 -19.81
CA LEU A 339 -0.61 11.61 -19.47
C LEU A 339 -0.27 10.80 -18.21
N LEU A 340 0.91 10.17 -18.18
CA LEU A 340 1.38 9.39 -17.02
C LEU A 340 1.33 10.22 -15.73
N LYS A 341 1.86 11.45 -15.76
CA LYS A 341 1.80 12.37 -14.62
C LYS A 341 0.37 12.74 -14.24
N SER A 342 -0.49 13.04 -15.21
CA SER A 342 -1.90 13.39 -14.96
C SER A 342 -2.72 12.25 -14.35
N ARG A 343 -2.25 11.00 -14.51
CA ARG A 343 -2.86 9.77 -13.99
C ARG A 343 -2.11 9.19 -12.80
N ASN A 344 -1.17 9.94 -12.21
CA ASN A 344 -0.33 9.49 -11.09
C ASN A 344 0.43 8.16 -11.36
N ILE A 345 0.70 7.84 -12.62
CA ILE A 345 1.47 6.66 -13.00
C ILE A 345 2.96 7.00 -12.88
N GLN A 346 3.61 6.42 -11.87
CA GLN A 346 5.01 6.75 -11.51
C GLN A 346 6.03 5.72 -12.00
N LYS A 347 5.58 4.62 -12.60
CA LYS A 347 6.45 3.54 -13.08
C LYS A 347 6.03 3.10 -14.48
N ILE A 348 7.01 2.92 -15.36
CA ILE A 348 6.79 2.33 -16.67
C ILE A 348 7.79 1.22 -16.96
N ARG A 349 7.38 0.31 -17.83
CA ARG A 349 8.28 -0.61 -18.51
C ARG A 349 8.33 -0.31 -20.00
N LEU A 350 9.54 -0.12 -20.51
CA LEU A 350 9.84 -0.04 -21.94
C LEU A 350 10.44 -1.37 -22.38
N PHE A 351 9.98 -1.91 -23.50
CA PHE A 351 10.44 -3.22 -24.00
C PHE A 351 11.79 -3.16 -24.68
N GLU A 352 12.15 -1.99 -25.22
CA GLU A 352 13.41 -1.73 -25.91
C GLU A 352 13.79 -0.26 -25.76
N PRO A 353 15.07 0.10 -25.97
CA PRO A 353 15.50 1.49 -25.90
C PRO A 353 14.90 2.35 -27.01
N ASN A 354 14.21 3.41 -26.61
CA ASN A 354 13.72 4.44 -27.52
C ASN A 354 14.24 5.81 -27.09
N ALA A 355 15.16 6.39 -27.88
CA ALA A 355 15.81 7.65 -27.54
C ALA A 355 14.83 8.83 -27.37
N ALA A 356 13.75 8.87 -28.16
CA ALA A 356 12.74 9.93 -28.05
C ALA A 356 11.96 9.82 -26.73
N VAL A 357 11.60 8.59 -26.33
CA VAL A 357 10.94 8.34 -25.04
C VAL A 357 11.88 8.62 -23.87
N LEU A 358 13.12 8.13 -23.90
CA LEU A 358 14.11 8.37 -22.85
C LEU A 358 14.41 9.86 -22.68
N THR A 359 14.47 10.62 -23.78
CA THR A 359 14.61 12.08 -23.75
C THR A 359 13.40 12.74 -23.08
N ALA A 360 12.18 12.32 -23.42
CA ALA A 360 10.97 12.87 -22.80
C ALA A 360 10.85 12.56 -21.28
N LEU A 361 11.45 11.45 -20.83
CA LEU A 361 11.44 11.02 -19.42
C LEU A 361 12.45 11.77 -18.55
N GLN A 362 13.41 12.50 -19.10
CA GLN A 362 14.42 13.22 -18.33
C GLN A 362 13.78 14.20 -17.35
N GLY A 363 14.10 14.07 -16.05
CA GLY A 363 13.55 14.92 -14.99
C GLY A 363 12.06 14.69 -14.70
N SER A 364 11.45 13.64 -15.26
CA SER A 364 10.03 13.34 -15.04
C SER A 364 9.74 12.77 -13.65
N GLY A 365 10.73 12.10 -13.03
CA GLY A 365 10.57 11.34 -11.79
C GLY A 365 9.95 9.95 -11.98
N ILE A 366 9.57 9.57 -13.21
CA ILE A 366 8.99 8.26 -13.53
C ILE A 366 10.10 7.20 -13.54
N SER A 367 9.89 6.12 -12.81
CA SER A 367 10.77 4.95 -12.77
C SER A 367 10.64 4.12 -14.05
N VAL A 368 11.76 3.60 -14.56
CA VAL A 368 11.82 2.88 -15.83
C VAL A 368 12.45 1.51 -15.64
N ILE A 369 11.70 0.45 -15.96
CA ILE A 369 12.28 -0.83 -16.37
C ILE A 369 12.60 -0.71 -17.86
N LEU A 370 13.88 -0.84 -18.23
CA LEU A 370 14.33 -0.76 -19.62
C LEU A 370 14.68 -2.15 -20.15
N GLY A 371 13.94 -2.62 -21.14
CA GLY A 371 14.21 -3.87 -21.84
C GLY A 371 15.31 -3.77 -22.89
N THR A 372 15.92 -4.90 -23.18
CA THR A 372 16.80 -5.10 -24.32
C THR A 372 16.06 -5.83 -25.46
N GLU A 373 16.48 -5.62 -26.70
CA GLU A 373 16.00 -6.43 -27.82
C GLU A 373 16.51 -7.88 -27.78
N ASN A 374 15.61 -8.85 -27.97
CA ASN A 374 15.94 -10.29 -27.94
C ASN A 374 17.02 -10.68 -28.97
N GLN A 375 17.06 -10.06 -30.15
CA GLN A 375 18.09 -10.37 -31.16
C GLN A 375 19.53 -10.13 -30.67
N ASN A 376 19.72 -9.32 -29.63
CA ASN A 376 21.05 -8.99 -29.12
C ASN A 376 21.56 -9.99 -28.08
N MET A 377 20.76 -10.96 -27.63
CA MET A 377 21.12 -11.85 -26.51
C MET A 377 22.41 -12.63 -26.76
N GLN A 378 22.55 -13.23 -27.95
CA GLN A 378 23.76 -13.96 -28.31
C GLN A 378 24.97 -13.02 -28.36
N THR A 379 24.83 -11.83 -28.93
CA THR A 379 25.91 -10.84 -29.02
C THR A 379 26.35 -10.38 -27.63
N PHE A 380 25.41 -10.04 -26.74
CA PHE A 380 25.73 -9.64 -25.37
C PHE A 380 26.39 -10.76 -24.57
N ALA A 381 26.00 -12.02 -24.79
CA ALA A 381 26.60 -13.15 -24.11
C ALA A 381 28.04 -13.43 -24.56
N LEU A 382 28.32 -13.28 -25.85
CA LEU A 382 29.60 -13.67 -26.46
C LEU A 382 30.63 -12.53 -26.55
N ASP A 383 30.18 -11.28 -26.54
CA ASP A 383 31.04 -10.09 -26.65
C ASP A 383 30.73 -9.04 -25.57
N PRO A 384 31.50 -9.00 -24.47
CA PRO A 384 31.34 -7.98 -23.42
C PRO A 384 31.47 -6.54 -23.93
N SER A 385 32.17 -6.29 -25.05
CA SER A 385 32.29 -4.95 -25.63
C SER A 385 30.99 -4.47 -26.27
N ALA A 386 30.15 -5.39 -26.74
CA ALA A 386 28.82 -5.08 -27.21
C ALA A 386 27.91 -4.65 -26.05
N ALA A 387 28.00 -5.31 -24.89
CA ALA A 387 27.26 -4.92 -23.68
C ALA A 387 27.69 -3.52 -23.19
N MET A 388 29.00 -3.23 -23.16
CA MET A 388 29.52 -1.89 -22.84
C MET A 388 29.02 -0.83 -23.82
N SER A 389 29.02 -1.12 -25.12
CA SER A 389 28.54 -0.20 -26.14
C SER A 389 27.03 0.07 -26.00
N TRP A 390 26.25 -0.95 -25.68
CA TRP A 390 24.82 -0.81 -25.43
C TRP A 390 24.54 0.06 -24.20
N VAL A 391 25.25 -0.17 -23.09
CA VAL A 391 25.12 0.66 -21.86
C VAL A 391 25.52 2.10 -22.12
N ALA A 392 26.65 2.33 -22.81
CA ALA A 392 27.12 3.66 -23.19
C ALA A 392 26.14 4.43 -24.08
N THR A 393 25.34 3.71 -24.86
CA THR A 393 24.35 4.30 -25.77
C THR A 393 23.00 4.55 -25.09
N ASN A 394 22.52 3.60 -24.28
CA ASN A 394 21.12 3.55 -23.83
C ASN A 394 20.92 3.91 -22.36
N ILE A 395 21.96 3.81 -21.52
CA ILE A 395 21.88 4.12 -20.09
C ILE A 395 22.62 5.41 -19.77
N VAL A 396 23.92 5.47 -20.08
CA VAL A 396 24.83 6.56 -19.68
C VAL A 396 24.29 7.96 -20.03
N PRO A 397 23.75 8.23 -21.24
CA PRO A 397 23.28 9.57 -21.60
C PRO A 397 22.08 10.06 -20.77
N TYR A 398 21.32 9.13 -20.17
CA TYR A 398 20.06 9.43 -19.50
C TYR A 398 20.12 9.22 -17.98
N ALA A 399 21.07 8.43 -17.48
CA ALA A 399 21.11 7.93 -16.10
C ALA A 399 21.21 9.02 -15.01
N SER A 400 21.59 10.25 -15.34
CA SER A 400 21.57 11.38 -14.41
C SER A 400 20.19 12.03 -14.21
N SER A 401 19.22 11.67 -15.06
CA SER A 401 17.92 12.37 -15.16
C SER A 401 16.71 11.45 -15.36
N VAL A 402 16.93 10.21 -15.83
CA VAL A 402 15.93 9.15 -15.91
C VAL A 402 16.17 8.16 -14.77
N ASN A 403 15.10 7.82 -14.05
CA ASN A 403 15.17 6.91 -12.92
C ASN A 403 15.09 5.44 -13.40
N PHE A 404 16.20 4.87 -13.86
CA PHE A 404 16.25 3.45 -14.21
C PHE A 404 16.21 2.58 -12.96
N VAL A 405 15.18 1.73 -12.83
CA VAL A 405 15.02 0.84 -11.66
C VAL A 405 15.42 -0.60 -11.96
N THR A 406 15.41 -1.02 -13.23
CA THR A 406 15.91 -2.34 -13.65
C THR A 406 16.19 -2.33 -15.16
N VAL A 407 17.22 -3.06 -15.60
CA VAL A 407 17.41 -3.46 -17.01
C VAL A 407 16.93 -4.90 -17.19
N ALA A 408 15.95 -5.11 -18.06
CA ALA A 408 15.40 -6.42 -18.40
C ALA A 408 16.12 -6.99 -19.63
N VAL A 409 17.06 -7.92 -19.40
CA VAL A 409 17.87 -8.57 -20.44
C VAL A 409 17.10 -9.77 -20.98
N GLY A 410 16.47 -9.57 -22.12
CA GLY A 410 15.53 -10.51 -22.73
C GLY A 410 14.09 -10.27 -22.28
N ASN A 411 13.15 -10.60 -23.17
CA ASN A 411 11.71 -10.59 -22.92
C ASN A 411 11.03 -11.79 -23.56
N GLU A 412 9.89 -12.21 -23.02
CA GLU A 412 9.04 -13.25 -23.59
C GLU A 412 7.78 -12.62 -24.18
N VAL A 413 7.87 -12.26 -25.46
CA VAL A 413 6.67 -11.98 -26.27
C VAL A 413 6.20 -13.33 -26.83
N VAL A 414 4.89 -13.58 -26.79
CA VAL A 414 4.27 -14.80 -27.34
C VAL A 414 4.75 -15.05 -28.77
N GLY A 415 5.35 -16.23 -29.03
CA GLY A 415 5.94 -16.61 -30.31
C GLY A 415 7.40 -16.20 -30.53
N ASN A 416 8.04 -15.56 -29.54
CA ASN A 416 9.46 -15.21 -29.50
C ASN A 416 9.99 -15.37 -28.06
N GLU A 417 9.61 -16.47 -27.40
CA GLU A 417 9.97 -16.75 -26.01
C GLU A 417 11.48 -16.89 -25.86
N ALA A 418 12.07 -16.11 -24.97
CA ALA A 418 13.48 -16.22 -24.63
C ALA A 418 13.77 -17.51 -23.83
N ILE A 419 12.86 -17.94 -22.94
CA ILE A 419 12.93 -19.20 -22.19
C ILE A 419 11.57 -19.93 -22.29
N PRO A 420 11.52 -21.22 -22.67
CA PRO A 420 12.61 -22.13 -23.02
C PRO A 420 13.07 -22.05 -24.50
N GLY A 421 13.09 -20.86 -25.12
CA GLY A 421 13.46 -20.71 -26.53
C GLY A 421 14.95 -20.87 -26.86
N ASN A 422 15.29 -20.70 -28.15
CA ASN A 422 16.65 -20.87 -28.68
C ASN A 422 17.67 -19.86 -28.11
N LEU A 423 17.19 -18.74 -27.56
CA LEU A 423 18.02 -17.71 -26.94
C LEU A 423 18.31 -17.96 -25.45
N ALA A 424 17.61 -18.90 -24.80
CA ALA A 424 17.67 -19.14 -23.35
C ALA A 424 19.10 -19.31 -22.83
N GLN A 425 19.92 -20.05 -23.58
CA GLN A 425 21.32 -20.33 -23.22
C GLN A 425 22.21 -19.08 -23.11
N TYR A 426 21.83 -17.98 -23.77
CA TYR A 426 22.62 -16.75 -23.80
C TYR A 426 22.26 -15.79 -22.68
N ILE A 427 21.04 -15.90 -22.10
CA ILE A 427 20.52 -14.94 -21.12
C ILE A 427 21.42 -14.81 -19.88
N PRO A 428 21.88 -15.91 -19.22
CA PRO A 428 22.71 -15.76 -18.01
C PRO A 428 23.99 -14.96 -18.26
N SER A 429 24.72 -15.25 -19.34
CA SER A 429 25.95 -14.54 -19.69
C SER A 429 25.67 -13.10 -20.14
N ALA A 430 24.59 -12.87 -20.88
CA ALA A 430 24.17 -11.52 -21.28
C ALA A 430 23.85 -10.65 -20.05
N MET A 431 23.11 -11.17 -19.07
CA MET A 431 22.82 -10.48 -17.80
C MET A 431 24.12 -10.10 -17.07
N GLN A 432 25.06 -11.03 -16.96
CA GLN A 432 26.36 -10.78 -16.31
C GLN A 432 27.16 -9.68 -17.03
N ASN A 433 27.21 -9.70 -18.36
CA ASN A 433 27.95 -8.72 -19.14
C ASN A 433 27.30 -7.32 -19.10
N ILE A 434 25.96 -7.25 -19.13
CA ILE A 434 25.23 -5.98 -18.98
C ILE A 434 25.40 -5.41 -17.56
N ASP A 435 25.29 -6.22 -16.51
CA ASP A 435 25.54 -5.78 -15.13
C ASP A 435 26.98 -5.25 -14.96
N ALA A 436 27.97 -6.01 -15.45
CA ALA A 436 29.37 -5.58 -15.41
C ALA A 436 29.59 -4.24 -16.15
N ALA A 437 28.93 -4.04 -17.30
CA ALA A 437 29.01 -2.80 -18.05
C ALA A 437 28.36 -1.61 -17.33
N ILE A 438 27.20 -1.80 -16.69
CA ILE A 438 26.51 -0.77 -15.88
C ILE A 438 27.40 -0.36 -14.69
N VAL A 439 27.96 -1.34 -13.98
CA VAL A 439 28.86 -1.11 -12.85
C VAL A 439 30.15 -0.40 -13.31
N ALA A 440 30.75 -0.82 -14.42
CA ALA A 440 31.94 -0.17 -14.98
C ALA A 440 31.68 1.28 -15.40
N ALA A 441 30.46 1.60 -15.81
CA ALA A 441 30.02 2.96 -16.12
C ALA A 441 29.72 3.81 -14.86
N GLY A 442 29.80 3.24 -13.66
CA GLY A 442 29.64 3.95 -12.39
C GLY A 442 28.18 4.04 -11.89
N TYR A 443 27.29 3.18 -12.38
CA TYR A 443 25.88 3.15 -11.99
C TYR A 443 25.52 1.88 -11.22
N ALA A 444 24.45 1.95 -10.42
CA ALA A 444 23.94 0.85 -9.62
C ALA A 444 22.50 0.51 -10.03
N VAL A 445 22.29 0.21 -11.32
CA VAL A 445 20.98 -0.19 -11.85
C VAL A 445 20.88 -1.72 -11.83
N PRO A 446 19.88 -2.31 -11.14
CA PRO A 446 19.66 -3.75 -11.14
C PRO A 446 19.49 -4.34 -12.54
N VAL A 447 19.95 -5.57 -12.73
CA VAL A 447 19.77 -6.34 -13.96
C VAL A 447 18.93 -7.58 -13.67
N SER A 448 17.93 -7.82 -14.51
CA SER A 448 17.07 -9.00 -14.43
C SER A 448 16.70 -9.50 -15.84
N THR A 449 15.84 -10.50 -15.92
CA THR A 449 15.23 -11.01 -17.16
C THR A 449 13.74 -11.20 -16.92
N ALA A 450 12.92 -10.89 -17.91
CA ALA A 450 11.48 -11.15 -17.86
C ALA A 450 11.17 -12.55 -18.37
N VAL A 451 10.46 -13.34 -17.58
CA VAL A 451 10.08 -14.73 -17.90
C VAL A 451 8.56 -14.87 -17.86
N SER A 452 8.00 -15.77 -18.67
CA SER A 452 6.57 -16.13 -18.62
C SER A 452 6.33 -17.34 -17.73
N MET A 453 5.05 -17.67 -17.54
CA MET A 453 4.64 -18.88 -16.83
C MET A 453 5.01 -20.18 -17.57
N GLN A 454 5.47 -20.12 -18.83
CA GLN A 454 5.88 -21.31 -19.61
C GLN A 454 7.18 -21.96 -19.09
N ILE A 455 7.90 -21.29 -18.20
CA ILE A 455 9.07 -21.87 -17.52
C ILE A 455 8.69 -22.99 -16.54
N LEU A 456 7.41 -23.16 -16.24
CA LEU A 456 6.91 -24.12 -15.26
C LEU A 456 6.49 -25.44 -15.92
N GLY A 457 6.65 -26.53 -15.17
CA GLY A 457 5.92 -27.78 -15.43
C GLY A 457 4.49 -27.72 -14.86
N PRO A 458 3.86 -28.88 -14.54
CA PRO A 458 2.63 -28.93 -13.77
C PRO A 458 2.67 -28.04 -12.51
N SER A 459 1.71 -27.12 -12.44
CA SER A 459 1.75 -25.95 -11.56
C SER A 459 0.62 -25.90 -10.53
N PHE A 460 -0.27 -26.90 -10.50
CA PHE A 460 -1.40 -26.95 -9.58
C PHE A 460 -1.29 -28.09 -8.54
N PRO A 461 -1.61 -27.83 -7.26
CA PRO A 461 -1.77 -26.50 -6.64
C PRO A 461 -0.44 -25.71 -6.61
N PRO A 462 -0.42 -24.41 -6.24
CA PRO A 462 0.77 -23.57 -6.30
C PRO A 462 2.03 -24.15 -5.62
N SER A 463 1.89 -24.83 -4.48
CA SER A 463 2.99 -25.50 -3.78
C SER A 463 3.71 -26.58 -4.61
N ASN A 464 3.03 -27.13 -5.62
CA ASN A 464 3.60 -28.07 -6.57
C ASN A 464 4.44 -27.40 -7.65
N GLY A 465 4.40 -26.08 -7.83
CA GLY A 465 5.16 -25.36 -8.85
C GLY A 465 6.64 -25.75 -8.90
N PHE A 466 7.13 -26.09 -10.09
CA PHE A 466 8.53 -26.42 -10.37
C PHE A 466 8.87 -26.00 -11.81
N PHE A 467 10.13 -25.68 -12.07
CA PHE A 467 10.57 -25.36 -13.43
C PHE A 467 10.52 -26.60 -14.32
N SER A 468 10.16 -26.44 -15.59
CA SER A 468 10.23 -27.52 -16.58
C SER A 468 11.66 -28.07 -16.69
N ALA A 469 11.82 -29.28 -17.24
CA ALA A 469 13.14 -29.89 -17.41
C ALA A 469 14.05 -29.02 -18.30
N GLU A 470 13.46 -28.36 -19.30
CA GLU A 470 14.11 -27.46 -20.23
C GLU A 470 14.50 -26.13 -19.57
N ALA A 471 13.64 -25.57 -18.70
CA ALA A 471 13.90 -24.29 -18.04
C ALA A 471 14.83 -24.41 -16.83
N THR A 472 14.84 -25.55 -16.14
CA THR A 472 15.56 -25.74 -14.86
C THR A 472 17.04 -25.33 -14.92
N PRO A 473 17.86 -25.76 -15.91
CA PRO A 473 19.28 -25.40 -15.95
C PRO A 473 19.52 -23.90 -16.14
N ILE A 474 18.66 -23.23 -16.91
CA ILE A 474 18.78 -21.80 -17.21
C ILE A 474 18.26 -20.96 -16.04
N MET A 475 17.08 -21.30 -15.51
CA MET A 475 16.51 -20.61 -14.35
C MET A 475 17.38 -20.74 -13.11
N THR A 476 18.05 -21.88 -12.89
CA THR A 476 18.99 -22.03 -11.76
C THR A 476 20.16 -21.04 -11.87
N GLN A 477 20.71 -20.83 -13.07
CA GLN A 477 21.79 -19.87 -13.30
C GLN A 477 21.33 -18.42 -13.11
N ILE A 478 20.17 -18.07 -13.66
CA ILE A 478 19.54 -16.75 -13.51
C ILE A 478 19.30 -16.46 -12.02
N LEU A 479 18.63 -17.37 -11.30
CA LEU A 479 18.28 -17.19 -9.89
C LEU A 479 19.52 -17.13 -9.00
N THR A 480 20.57 -17.88 -9.30
CA THR A 480 21.86 -17.78 -8.59
C THR A 480 22.46 -16.39 -8.76
N PHE A 481 22.49 -15.87 -9.99
CA PHE A 481 22.98 -14.51 -10.26
C PHE A 481 22.15 -13.46 -9.51
N LEU A 482 20.82 -13.52 -9.62
CA LEU A 482 19.90 -12.59 -8.94
C LEU A 482 20.04 -12.64 -7.42
N SER A 483 20.15 -13.85 -6.86
CA SER A 483 20.33 -14.07 -5.41
C SER A 483 21.63 -13.45 -4.90
N LEU A 484 22.74 -13.62 -5.61
CA LEU A 484 24.04 -13.04 -5.25
C LEU A 484 24.05 -11.51 -5.30
N LYS A 485 23.25 -10.93 -6.19
CA LYS A 485 23.15 -9.47 -6.40
C LYS A 485 22.05 -8.81 -5.56
N ASN A 486 21.18 -9.60 -4.92
CA ASN A 486 19.93 -9.14 -4.31
C ASN A 486 19.04 -8.38 -5.32
N TYR A 487 18.96 -8.88 -6.55
CA TYR A 487 18.10 -8.33 -7.61
C TYR A 487 16.81 -9.15 -7.74
N PRO A 488 15.70 -8.54 -8.19
CA PRO A 488 14.44 -9.25 -8.37
C PRO A 488 14.41 -10.08 -9.66
N LEU A 489 13.54 -11.07 -9.72
CA LEU A 489 13.10 -11.71 -10.97
C LEU A 489 11.92 -10.94 -11.57
N LEU A 490 11.94 -10.66 -12.87
CA LEU A 490 10.79 -10.11 -13.58
C LEU A 490 9.91 -11.25 -14.10
N LEU A 491 8.60 -11.22 -13.82
CA LEU A 491 7.66 -12.28 -14.19
C LEU A 491 6.45 -11.73 -14.91
N ASN A 492 6.07 -12.32 -16.04
CA ASN A 492 4.85 -12.00 -16.76
C ASN A 492 3.70 -12.91 -16.27
N VAL A 493 2.67 -12.33 -15.66
CA VAL A 493 1.55 -13.04 -15.02
C VAL A 493 0.23 -12.60 -15.66
N TYR A 494 -0.37 -13.48 -16.46
CA TYR A 494 -1.65 -13.20 -17.11
C TYR A 494 -2.71 -14.23 -16.69
N THR A 495 -3.62 -13.85 -15.80
CA THR A 495 -4.71 -14.72 -15.32
C THR A 495 -5.74 -15.05 -16.41
N TRP A 496 -5.80 -14.19 -17.43
CA TRP A 496 -6.58 -14.36 -18.64
C TRP A 496 -6.32 -15.70 -19.35
N PHE A 497 -5.04 -16.07 -19.57
CA PHE A 497 -4.73 -17.24 -20.39
C PHE A 497 -5.16 -18.57 -19.75
N PRO A 498 -4.91 -18.82 -18.44
CA PRO A 498 -5.47 -20.01 -17.77
C PRO A 498 -6.99 -20.07 -17.84
N HIS A 499 -7.69 -18.94 -17.61
CA HIS A 499 -9.15 -18.87 -17.72
C HIS A 499 -9.64 -19.21 -19.13
N LEU A 500 -9.06 -18.59 -20.16
CA LEU A 500 -9.40 -18.86 -21.56
C LEU A 500 -9.17 -20.33 -21.94
N SER A 501 -8.11 -20.95 -21.41
CA SER A 501 -7.74 -22.33 -21.73
C SER A 501 -8.61 -23.38 -21.05
N ASP A 502 -9.09 -23.12 -19.82
CA ASP A 502 -9.88 -24.05 -19.03
C ASP A 502 -10.91 -23.32 -18.15
N PRO A 503 -11.95 -22.70 -18.77
CA PRO A 503 -12.93 -21.88 -18.05
C PRO A 503 -13.81 -22.69 -17.08
N ASN A 504 -13.80 -24.03 -17.19
CA ASN A 504 -14.56 -24.91 -16.30
C ASN A 504 -13.88 -25.10 -14.94
N ASN A 505 -12.55 -25.01 -14.88
CA ASN A 505 -11.78 -25.17 -13.64
C ASN A 505 -11.16 -23.86 -13.16
N VAL A 506 -10.88 -22.93 -14.06
CA VAL A 506 -10.45 -21.57 -13.75
C VAL A 506 -11.61 -20.63 -13.96
N HIS A 507 -12.43 -20.46 -12.91
CA HIS A 507 -13.61 -19.59 -12.97
C HIS A 507 -13.23 -18.12 -13.21
N LEU A 508 -14.12 -17.41 -13.91
CA LEU A 508 -13.91 -16.02 -14.31
C LEU A 508 -13.68 -15.10 -13.11
N ASP A 509 -14.46 -15.25 -12.04
CA ASP A 509 -14.34 -14.44 -10.81
C ASP A 509 -12.96 -14.60 -10.13
N TYR A 510 -12.44 -15.83 -10.08
CA TYR A 510 -11.11 -16.13 -9.55
C TYR A 510 -9.99 -15.51 -10.42
N ALA A 511 -10.16 -15.53 -11.75
CA ALA A 511 -9.22 -14.92 -12.69
C ALA A 511 -9.31 -13.38 -12.73
N LEU A 512 -10.49 -12.82 -12.48
CA LEU A 512 -10.77 -11.38 -12.35
C LEU A 512 -10.41 -10.80 -10.98
N LEU A 513 -9.89 -11.63 -10.07
CA LEU A 513 -9.43 -11.25 -8.73
C LEU A 513 -10.56 -10.73 -7.84
N ASP A 514 -11.76 -11.27 -8.02
CA ASP A 514 -12.92 -10.88 -7.22
C ASP A 514 -12.80 -11.38 -5.78
N ASN A 515 -13.12 -10.52 -4.83
CA ASN A 515 -13.16 -10.87 -3.41
C ASN A 515 -14.26 -11.89 -3.05
N THR A 516 -15.23 -12.11 -3.96
CA THR A 516 -16.30 -13.12 -3.81
C THR A 516 -15.95 -14.46 -4.45
N ALA A 517 -14.79 -14.59 -5.10
CA ALA A 517 -14.40 -15.84 -5.74
C ALA A 517 -14.30 -16.97 -4.71
N THR A 518 -14.55 -18.21 -5.15
CA THR A 518 -14.35 -19.37 -4.26
C THR A 518 -12.86 -19.55 -3.99
N PRO A 519 -12.39 -19.50 -2.73
CA PRO A 519 -10.97 -19.63 -2.44
C PRO A 519 -10.46 -21.04 -2.75
N VAL A 520 -9.23 -21.12 -3.26
CA VAL A 520 -8.56 -22.39 -3.58
C VAL A 520 -7.56 -22.73 -2.47
N PRO A 521 -7.79 -23.81 -1.70
CA PRO A 521 -6.84 -24.25 -0.67
C PRO A 521 -5.64 -24.98 -1.26
N ASP A 522 -4.47 -24.77 -0.66
CA ASP A 522 -3.22 -25.46 -0.96
C ASP A 522 -2.44 -25.68 0.35
N ASN A 523 -2.59 -26.89 0.91
CA ASN A 523 -2.08 -27.22 2.25
C ASN A 523 -2.61 -26.21 3.30
N SER A 524 -1.71 -25.46 3.94
CA SER A 524 -2.07 -24.42 4.92
C SER A 524 -2.30 -23.03 4.32
N LEU A 525 -2.12 -22.87 3.01
CA LEU A 525 -2.33 -21.60 2.30
C LEU A 525 -3.70 -21.60 1.63
N ILE A 526 -4.31 -20.43 1.53
CA ILE A 526 -5.60 -20.22 0.85
C ILE A 526 -5.41 -19.10 -0.16
N TYR A 527 -5.71 -19.38 -1.42
CA TYR A 527 -5.63 -18.40 -2.50
C TYR A 527 -7.01 -17.89 -2.84
N GLN A 528 -7.24 -16.60 -2.59
CA GLN A 528 -8.51 -15.93 -2.89
C GLN A 528 -8.62 -15.54 -4.38
N ASN A 529 -7.49 -15.43 -5.07
CA ASN A 529 -7.41 -14.99 -6.46
C ASN A 529 -6.30 -15.72 -7.21
N LEU A 530 -6.42 -15.79 -8.55
CA LEU A 530 -5.47 -16.52 -9.39
C LEU A 530 -4.10 -15.82 -9.50
N PHE A 531 -4.04 -14.49 -9.37
CA PHE A 531 -2.78 -13.75 -9.47
C PHE A 531 -1.80 -14.17 -8.37
N ASP A 532 -2.23 -14.18 -7.11
CA ASP A 532 -1.41 -14.62 -5.98
C ASP A 532 -0.98 -16.08 -6.13
N ALA A 533 -1.88 -16.95 -6.58
CA ALA A 533 -1.59 -18.36 -6.83
C ALA A 533 -0.50 -18.54 -7.89
N MET A 534 -0.57 -17.78 -8.99
CA MET A 534 0.43 -17.83 -10.07
C MET A 534 1.79 -17.32 -9.61
N VAL A 535 1.84 -16.21 -8.87
CA VAL A 535 3.09 -15.68 -8.30
C VAL A 535 3.71 -16.69 -7.33
N ASP A 536 2.93 -17.26 -6.43
CA ASP A 536 3.42 -18.23 -5.43
C ASP A 536 3.82 -19.58 -6.02
N THR A 537 3.27 -19.94 -7.18
CA THR A 537 3.73 -21.09 -7.95
C THR A 537 5.19 -20.92 -8.38
N VAL A 538 5.57 -19.70 -8.82
CA VAL A 538 6.96 -19.40 -9.20
C VAL A 538 7.86 -19.35 -7.97
N TYR A 539 7.42 -18.76 -6.85
CA TYR A 539 8.18 -18.84 -5.60
C TYR A 539 8.41 -20.30 -5.14
N ALA A 540 7.41 -21.17 -5.26
CA ALA A 540 7.56 -22.59 -4.96
C ALA A 540 8.59 -23.28 -5.88
N ALA A 541 8.62 -22.91 -7.17
CA ALA A 541 9.61 -23.41 -8.12
C ALA A 541 11.04 -22.95 -7.80
N MET A 542 11.21 -21.68 -7.42
CA MET A 542 12.49 -21.10 -7.01
C MET A 542 13.06 -21.80 -5.77
N GLU A 543 12.21 -22.08 -4.78
CA GLU A 543 12.61 -22.77 -3.56
C GLU A 543 13.08 -24.21 -3.82
N LYS A 544 12.52 -24.91 -4.82
CA LYS A 544 12.95 -26.26 -5.22
C LYS A 544 14.31 -26.32 -5.88
N VAL A 545 14.77 -25.22 -6.47
CA VAL A 545 16.17 -25.07 -6.95
C VAL A 545 17.07 -24.39 -5.92
N GLY A 546 16.61 -24.24 -4.68
CA GLY A 546 17.41 -23.76 -3.55
C GLY A 546 17.50 -22.24 -3.42
N VAL A 547 16.63 -21.48 -4.09
CA VAL A 547 16.64 -20.00 -4.05
C VAL A 547 15.35 -19.48 -3.43
N SER A 548 15.45 -18.83 -2.27
CA SER A 548 14.29 -18.32 -1.51
C SER A 548 14.34 -16.81 -1.23
N ASN A 549 15.48 -16.16 -1.51
CA ASN A 549 15.75 -14.76 -1.18
C ASN A 549 15.59 -13.79 -2.36
N VAL A 550 15.27 -14.29 -3.55
CA VAL A 550 14.98 -13.46 -4.73
C VAL A 550 13.50 -13.09 -4.70
N ASP A 551 13.21 -11.80 -4.75
CA ASP A 551 11.83 -11.28 -4.84
C ASP A 551 11.35 -11.24 -6.30
N ILE A 552 10.05 -11.29 -6.50
CA ILE A 552 9.41 -11.21 -7.82
C ILE A 552 8.80 -9.82 -8.02
N VAL A 553 9.06 -9.22 -9.18
CA VAL A 553 8.32 -8.09 -9.74
C VAL A 553 7.50 -8.59 -10.92
N VAL A 554 6.20 -8.37 -10.91
CA VAL A 554 5.32 -8.76 -12.02
C VAL A 554 5.46 -7.75 -13.15
N ALA A 555 6.26 -8.07 -14.16
CA ALA A 555 6.66 -7.13 -15.19
C ALA A 555 5.63 -6.93 -16.30
N GLU A 556 4.60 -7.78 -16.36
CA GLU A 556 3.42 -7.66 -17.22
C GLU A 556 2.25 -8.41 -16.57
N THR A 557 1.08 -7.80 -16.58
CA THR A 557 -0.19 -8.42 -16.22
C THR A 557 -1.35 -7.59 -16.76
N GLY A 558 -2.49 -8.18 -17.10
CA GLY A 558 -3.60 -7.39 -17.65
C GLY A 558 -4.77 -8.26 -18.08
N TRP A 559 -5.76 -7.62 -18.71
CA TRP A 559 -6.91 -8.29 -19.31
C TRP A 559 -7.37 -7.54 -20.58
N PRO A 560 -7.66 -8.25 -21.68
CA PRO A 560 -8.00 -7.60 -22.95
C PRO A 560 -9.44 -7.10 -22.97
N SER A 561 -9.67 -5.95 -23.60
CA SER A 561 -10.99 -5.30 -23.68
C SER A 561 -11.85 -5.78 -24.86
N ALA A 562 -11.28 -6.52 -25.81
CA ALA A 562 -11.99 -7.04 -26.99
C ALA A 562 -11.20 -8.19 -27.67
N GLY A 563 -11.82 -8.83 -28.65
CA GLY A 563 -11.16 -9.77 -29.57
C GLY A 563 -11.32 -11.25 -29.23
N ASN A 564 -11.97 -11.61 -28.12
CA ASN A 564 -12.32 -12.99 -27.76
C ASN A 564 -13.48 -13.04 -26.74
N THR A 565 -13.94 -14.24 -26.40
CA THR A 565 -14.89 -14.53 -25.30
C THR A 565 -14.32 -14.05 -23.98
N ASP A 566 -15.09 -13.30 -23.19
CA ASP A 566 -14.71 -12.67 -21.91
C ASP A 566 -13.66 -11.54 -22.00
N ALA A 567 -13.22 -11.20 -23.21
CA ALA A 567 -12.42 -10.01 -23.48
C ALA A 567 -13.39 -8.84 -23.70
N SER A 568 -13.68 -8.10 -22.63
CA SER A 568 -14.62 -7.00 -22.64
C SER A 568 -14.07 -5.81 -21.86
N VAL A 569 -14.50 -4.61 -22.22
CA VAL A 569 -14.18 -3.37 -21.48
C VAL A 569 -14.48 -3.53 -19.99
N GLU A 570 -15.60 -4.17 -19.66
CA GLU A 570 -16.05 -4.35 -18.28
C GLU A 570 -15.16 -5.33 -17.48
N ASN A 571 -14.78 -6.45 -18.08
CA ASN A 571 -13.85 -7.40 -17.45
C ASN A 571 -12.43 -6.82 -17.35
N ALA A 572 -11.98 -6.07 -18.36
CA ALA A 572 -10.67 -5.42 -18.33
C ALA A 572 -10.59 -4.34 -17.24
N GLN A 573 -11.64 -3.52 -17.13
CA GLN A 573 -11.78 -2.55 -16.04
C GLN A 573 -11.79 -3.22 -14.67
N ARG A 574 -12.54 -4.32 -14.54
CA ARG A 574 -12.67 -5.07 -13.29
C ARG A 574 -11.34 -5.68 -12.86
N TYR A 575 -10.64 -6.37 -13.77
CA TYR A 575 -9.34 -6.97 -13.50
C TYR A 575 -8.31 -5.95 -13.02
N ASN A 576 -8.11 -4.88 -13.80
CA ASN A 576 -7.07 -3.89 -13.51
C ASN A 576 -7.35 -3.12 -12.19
N ASN A 577 -8.61 -2.78 -11.91
CA ASN A 577 -8.95 -2.13 -10.63
C ASN A 577 -8.88 -3.09 -9.44
N ASN A 578 -9.24 -4.38 -9.62
CA ASN A 578 -9.08 -5.37 -8.56
C ASN A 578 -7.59 -5.65 -8.26
N LEU A 579 -6.74 -5.68 -9.29
CA LEU A 579 -5.30 -5.79 -9.13
C LEU A 579 -4.73 -4.60 -8.33
N ILE A 580 -5.10 -3.37 -8.67
CA ILE A 580 -4.63 -2.19 -7.93
C ILE A 580 -5.06 -2.27 -6.47
N LYS A 581 -6.32 -2.64 -6.19
CA LYS A 581 -6.82 -2.84 -4.81
C LYS A 581 -6.05 -3.96 -4.08
N LEU A 582 -5.76 -5.06 -4.77
CA LEU A 582 -5.01 -6.18 -4.23
C LEU A 582 -3.61 -5.73 -3.78
N LEU A 583 -2.86 -5.09 -4.67
CA LEU A 583 -1.50 -4.60 -4.35
C LEU A 583 -1.55 -3.48 -3.30
N ALA A 584 -2.59 -2.65 -3.33
CA ALA A 584 -2.80 -1.59 -2.35
C ALA A 584 -3.14 -2.04 -0.95
N SER A 585 -3.62 -3.27 -0.79
CA SER A 585 -3.79 -3.86 0.54
C SER A 585 -2.47 -4.07 1.27
N GLY A 586 -1.34 -4.11 0.56
CA GLY A 586 -0.02 -4.35 1.12
C GLY A 586 0.17 -5.74 1.75
N LYS A 587 -0.79 -6.66 1.57
CA LYS A 587 -0.80 -7.98 2.20
C LYS A 587 0.29 -8.91 1.68
N GLY A 588 0.76 -8.68 0.45
CA GLY A 588 1.58 -9.64 -0.28
C GLY A 588 0.77 -10.88 -0.68
N THR A 589 1.47 -11.92 -1.09
CA THR A 589 0.86 -13.22 -1.44
C THR A 589 0.79 -14.15 -0.21
N PRO A 590 -0.06 -15.19 -0.22
CA PRO A 590 -0.11 -16.17 0.87
C PRO A 590 1.24 -16.78 1.26
N ARG A 591 2.13 -17.06 0.30
CA ARG A 591 3.48 -17.61 0.55
C ARG A 591 4.50 -16.54 0.96
N LYS A 592 4.30 -15.26 0.59
CA LYS A 592 5.17 -14.13 0.95
C LYS A 592 4.36 -13.00 1.62
N PRO A 593 3.75 -13.25 2.80
CA PRO A 593 2.93 -12.26 3.48
C PRO A 593 3.74 -11.04 3.93
N GLY A 594 3.13 -9.86 3.87
CA GLY A 594 3.74 -8.58 4.26
C GLY A 594 4.77 -8.02 3.28
N LYS A 595 5.00 -8.69 2.14
CA LYS A 595 5.82 -8.17 1.05
C LYS A 595 4.93 -7.71 -0.10
N VAL A 596 4.90 -6.40 -0.33
CA VAL A 596 4.17 -5.81 -1.46
C VAL A 596 4.75 -6.34 -2.78
N VAL A 597 3.90 -6.86 -3.65
CA VAL A 597 4.28 -7.23 -5.01
C VAL A 597 4.20 -5.99 -5.88
N GLU A 598 5.31 -5.62 -6.52
CA GLU A 598 5.29 -4.61 -7.59
C GLU A 598 4.79 -5.25 -8.88
N ALA A 599 3.87 -4.59 -9.59
CA ALA A 599 3.31 -5.09 -10.85
C ALA A 599 3.19 -4.00 -11.93
N TYR A 600 3.25 -4.39 -13.20
CA TYR A 600 3.09 -3.51 -14.36
C TYR A 600 1.91 -3.97 -15.21
N ILE A 601 0.93 -3.07 -15.39
CA ILE A 601 -0.25 -3.33 -16.19
C ILE A 601 0.11 -3.27 -17.68
N PHE A 602 -0.15 -4.36 -18.39
CA PHE A 602 -0.06 -4.49 -19.83
C PHE A 602 -1.41 -4.14 -20.47
N ALA A 603 -1.56 -3.01 -21.18
CA ALA A 603 -0.56 -1.99 -21.48
C ALA A 603 -1.16 -0.57 -21.53
N LEU A 604 -0.32 0.45 -21.68
CA LEU A 604 -0.75 1.85 -21.69
C LEU A 604 -1.69 2.16 -22.87
N PHE A 605 -1.42 1.65 -24.07
CA PHE A 605 -2.22 1.91 -25.26
C PHE A 605 -2.61 0.63 -25.99
N ASN A 606 -3.70 0.71 -26.76
CA ASN A 606 -4.00 -0.28 -27.81
C ASN A 606 -2.95 -0.17 -28.93
N GLU A 607 -2.29 -1.28 -29.25
CA GLU A 607 -1.15 -1.35 -30.17
C GLU A 607 -1.58 -1.93 -31.54
N ASN A 608 -1.89 -1.06 -32.51
CA ASN A 608 -2.52 -1.47 -33.77
C ASN A 608 -1.61 -2.22 -34.76
N LEU A 609 -0.30 -2.31 -34.51
CA LEU A 609 0.62 -3.11 -35.32
C LEU A 609 0.82 -4.53 -34.77
N LYS A 610 0.22 -4.86 -33.61
CA LYS A 610 0.17 -6.23 -33.12
C LYS A 610 -0.78 -7.10 -33.96
N PRO A 611 -0.65 -8.45 -33.87
CA PRO A 611 -1.55 -9.38 -34.56
C PRO A 611 -3.04 -9.05 -34.32
N GLU A 612 -3.87 -9.16 -35.35
CA GLU A 612 -5.30 -8.86 -35.26
C GLU A 612 -6.01 -9.73 -34.21
N GLY A 613 -6.91 -9.13 -33.43
CA GLY A 613 -7.66 -9.79 -32.36
C GLY A 613 -7.32 -9.25 -30.98
N VAL A 614 -7.17 -10.14 -30.00
CA VAL A 614 -6.91 -9.80 -28.58
C VAL A 614 -5.68 -8.90 -28.41
N GLU A 615 -4.62 -9.19 -29.15
CA GLU A 615 -3.33 -8.50 -29.01
C GLU A 615 -3.37 -6.99 -29.29
N GLN A 616 -4.37 -6.51 -30.04
CA GLN A 616 -4.58 -5.08 -30.30
C GLN A 616 -5.40 -4.36 -29.21
N ASN A 617 -5.89 -5.07 -28.19
CA ASN A 617 -6.93 -4.60 -27.27
C ASN A 617 -6.55 -4.73 -25.78
N TRP A 618 -5.28 -4.54 -25.42
CA TRP A 618 -4.80 -4.58 -24.02
C TRP A 618 -4.68 -3.18 -23.37
N GLY A 619 -4.93 -2.12 -24.13
CA GLY A 619 -4.69 -0.75 -23.73
C GLY A 619 -5.64 -0.24 -22.66
N LEU A 620 -5.08 0.48 -21.69
CA LEU A 620 -5.84 1.35 -20.78
C LEU A 620 -6.40 2.58 -21.50
N PHE A 621 -5.65 3.07 -22.50
CA PHE A 621 -6.01 4.23 -23.30
C PHE A 621 -6.07 3.88 -24.79
N TYR A 622 -6.96 4.55 -25.51
CA TYR A 622 -6.88 4.62 -26.95
C TYR A 622 -5.68 5.48 -27.36
N PRO A 623 -5.16 5.35 -28.60
CA PRO A 623 -4.05 6.17 -29.09
C PRO A 623 -4.34 7.69 -29.13
N ASN A 624 -5.60 8.11 -29.02
CA ASN A 624 -5.97 9.52 -28.84
C ASN A 624 -5.94 9.99 -27.36
N MET A 625 -5.40 9.18 -26.44
CA MET A 625 -5.33 9.39 -24.99
C MET A 625 -6.68 9.39 -24.25
N ALA A 626 -7.79 9.06 -24.92
CA ALA A 626 -9.03 8.78 -24.22
C ALA A 626 -8.95 7.42 -23.50
N GLU A 627 -9.57 7.31 -22.32
CA GLU A 627 -9.67 6.04 -21.60
C GLU A 627 -10.49 5.04 -22.41
N VAL A 628 -10.00 3.79 -22.50
CA VAL A 628 -10.83 2.65 -22.93
C VAL A 628 -11.83 2.34 -21.81
N TYR A 629 -11.36 2.39 -20.56
CA TYR A 629 -12.11 2.28 -19.32
C TYR A 629 -11.35 3.00 -18.19
N HIS A 630 -12.07 3.33 -17.12
CA HIS A 630 -11.49 4.05 -15.99
C HIS A 630 -10.68 3.14 -15.07
N VAL A 631 -9.50 3.61 -14.63
CA VAL A 631 -8.61 2.91 -13.70
C VAL A 631 -8.19 3.84 -12.55
N ASP A 632 -8.38 3.36 -11.32
CA ASP A 632 -8.11 4.09 -10.08
C ASP A 632 -6.65 3.90 -9.63
N PHE A 633 -5.69 4.57 -10.30
CA PHE A 633 -4.25 4.47 -10.00
C PHE A 633 -3.82 5.04 -8.64
#